data_AF-A0AAX7UGM4-F1
#
_entry.id   AF-A0AAX7UGM4-F1
#
_cell.length_a   1.000
_cell.length_b   1.000
_cell.length_c   1.000
_cell.angle_alpha   90.00
_cell.angle_beta   90.00
_cell.angle_gamma   90.00
#
_symmetry.space_group_name_H-M   'P 1'
#
loop_
_entity.id
_entity.type
_entity.pdbx_description
1 polymer ?
#
loop_
_entity_poly.entity_id
_entity_poly.type
_entity_poly.pdbx_seq_one_letter_code
_entity_poly.pdbx_strand_id
1 'polypeptide(L)'
;VLQREKERTGGMKGDEIFREEDSDGGRGNETQNVFSDLLYILLLILYNILLILVLISNLHRWKNYWIRGVLSLAMISGFFLIIYMGPIALILVVMSVQIKCFQEIITIGYRVYHSYDLPWFRTLSWYFLICVNYFFYGETVADYFGALVQREEPLQFLARYHRFISFALYLAGFCMFVLSLVKKHYRLQFYMFAWTHVTLLIVVTQSHLVIQNLFEGMIWFIVPISIVICNDIMAYLFGFFFGRTPLIKLSPKKTWEGFIGGFFATVVFGFILAYLLSQFQCFVCPVGFNSESNSFTVECEPSDIFVMQEYTLPTVLQNTLTWKTVNLYPFAIHSIFLSSFGSLIGPFGGFFASGFKRAFKIKDFANTIPGHGGIMDRFDCQYLMATFTHVYIASFVR
;
A
#
# COMPACT_ATOMS: atom_id res chain seq x y z
N VAL A 1 23.02 23.42 50.64
CA VAL A 1 23.84 23.50 51.87
C VAL A 1 23.24 22.48 52.83
N LEU A 2 23.70 21.22 52.74
CA LEU A 2 24.52 20.52 53.77
C LEU A 2 23.74 20.37 55.09
N GLN A 3 23.59 19.22 55.76
CA GLN A 3 24.16 17.89 55.62
C GLN A 3 23.41 16.95 56.60
N ARG A 4 23.36 15.67 56.22
CA ARG A 4 23.35 14.43 57.03
C ARG A 4 23.57 14.54 58.54
N GLU A 5 22.82 13.75 59.31
CA GLU A 5 23.38 12.72 60.23
C GLU A 5 22.29 11.99 61.02
N LYS A 6 22.09 10.69 60.73
CA LYS A 6 22.09 9.63 61.76
C LYS A 6 22.06 8.24 61.12
N GLU A 7 23.24 7.70 60.92
CA GLU A 7 23.49 6.25 60.98
C GLU A 7 23.61 5.81 62.44
N ARG A 8 23.53 4.48 62.64
CA ARG A 8 23.61 3.62 63.85
C ARG A 8 22.24 3.06 64.19
N THR A 9 21.99 1.76 64.21
CA THR A 9 22.83 0.54 64.34
C THR A 9 21.82 -0.61 64.12
N GLY A 10 22.00 -1.56 63.20
CA GLY A 10 22.89 -2.73 63.35
C GLY A 10 22.10 -3.96 63.82
N GLY A 11 22.10 -5.05 63.03
CA GLY A 11 21.99 -6.41 63.58
C GLY A 11 20.86 -7.34 63.10
N MET A 12 21.09 -7.99 61.95
CA MET A 12 20.95 -9.45 61.67
C MET A 12 19.61 -10.22 61.69
N LYS A 13 19.54 -11.11 60.66
CA LYS A 13 18.60 -12.22 60.36
C LYS A 13 17.29 -11.78 59.72
N GLY A 14 16.83 -12.30 58.58
CA GLY A 14 17.20 -13.46 57.78
C GLY A 14 15.94 -13.81 56.97
N ASP A 15 16.15 -14.41 55.79
CA ASP A 15 15.19 -15.14 54.98
C ASP A 15 14.36 -14.38 53.90
N GLU A 16 14.68 -14.78 52.66
CA GLU A 16 13.83 -14.90 51.47
C GLU A 16 13.18 -13.64 50.86
N ILE A 17 13.89 -13.06 49.88
CA ILE A 17 13.25 -12.42 48.72
C ILE A 17 13.72 -13.18 47.47
N PHE A 18 12.76 -13.86 46.86
CA PHE A 18 12.87 -14.57 45.60
C PHE A 18 13.15 -13.57 44.46
N ARG A 19 14.11 -13.93 43.60
CA ARG A 19 14.38 -13.26 42.31
C ARG A 19 13.13 -13.30 41.44
N GLU A 20 12.69 -12.14 40.97
CA GLU A 20 12.16 -11.98 39.62
C GLU A 20 13.10 -10.98 38.91
N GLU A 21 14.14 -11.52 38.27
CA GLU A 21 14.94 -10.81 37.29
C GLU A 21 14.19 -10.83 35.95
N ASP A 22 14.09 -9.63 35.37
CA ASP A 22 13.84 -9.28 33.97
C ASP A 22 13.72 -10.45 32.97
N SER A 23 12.52 -10.63 32.42
CA SER A 23 12.27 -11.51 31.27
C SER A 23 11.30 -10.92 30.23
N ASP A 24 11.38 -9.60 29.99
CA ASP A 24 10.61 -8.96 28.90
C ASP A 24 11.49 -8.28 27.82
N GLY A 25 12.82 -8.29 27.97
CA GLY A 25 13.77 -7.76 26.98
C GLY A 25 14.16 -8.73 25.85
N GLY A 26 13.68 -9.98 25.86
CA GLY A 26 14.10 -11.03 24.92
C GLY A 26 13.15 -11.31 23.75
N ARG A 27 11.87 -10.93 23.87
CA ARG A 27 10.82 -11.38 22.93
C ARG A 27 10.81 -10.66 21.59
N GLY A 28 11.23 -9.39 21.56
CA GLY A 28 11.32 -8.59 20.33
C GLY A 28 12.42 -9.05 19.37
N ASN A 29 13.59 -9.40 19.89
CA ASN A 29 14.71 -9.91 19.07
C ASN A 29 14.45 -11.33 18.54
N GLU A 30 13.81 -12.21 19.31
CA GLU A 30 13.48 -13.56 18.84
C GLU A 30 12.42 -13.56 17.73
N THR A 31 11.38 -12.72 17.82
CA THR A 31 10.32 -12.67 16.80
C THR A 31 10.76 -11.99 15.49
N GLN A 32 11.66 -11.01 15.56
CA GLN A 32 12.25 -10.39 14.37
C GLN A 32 13.20 -11.35 13.62
N ASN A 33 13.90 -12.22 14.35
CA ASN A 33 14.69 -13.31 13.77
C ASN A 33 13.80 -14.35 13.05
N VAL A 34 12.65 -14.73 13.63
CA VAL A 34 11.72 -15.69 13.00
C VAL A 34 11.14 -15.16 11.68
N PHE A 35 10.77 -13.88 11.61
CA PHE A 35 10.31 -13.28 10.34
C PHE A 35 11.43 -13.21 9.31
N SER A 36 12.64 -12.81 9.72
CA SER A 36 13.83 -12.81 8.86
C SER A 36 14.11 -14.21 8.31
N ASP A 37 14.01 -15.24 9.15
CA ASP A 37 14.21 -16.63 8.76
C ASP A 37 13.11 -17.12 7.80
N LEU A 38 11.84 -16.82 8.08
CA LEU A 38 10.71 -17.14 7.19
C LEU A 38 10.84 -16.45 5.84
N LEU A 39 11.21 -15.17 5.83
CA LEU A 39 11.44 -14.40 4.61
C LEU A 39 12.62 -14.96 3.84
N TYR A 40 13.72 -15.30 4.51
CA TYR A 40 14.90 -15.90 3.90
C TYR A 40 14.57 -17.25 3.26
N ILE A 41 13.81 -18.11 3.96
CA ILE A 41 13.31 -19.39 3.43
C ILE A 41 12.42 -19.15 2.21
N LEU A 42 11.51 -18.18 2.28
CA LEU A 42 10.59 -17.87 1.18
C LEU A 42 11.35 -17.33 -0.04
N LEU A 43 12.33 -16.45 0.15
CA LEU A 43 13.23 -15.98 -0.90
C LEU A 43 14.09 -17.11 -1.47
N LEU A 44 14.55 -18.05 -0.65
CA LEU A 44 15.28 -19.24 -1.10
C LEU A 44 14.40 -20.17 -1.94
N ILE A 45 13.15 -20.38 -1.53
CA ILE A 45 12.17 -21.17 -2.29
C ILE A 45 11.91 -20.49 -3.63
N LEU A 46 11.65 -19.18 -3.64
CA LEU A 46 11.44 -18.40 -4.85
C LEU A 46 12.69 -18.42 -5.75
N TYR A 47 13.90 -18.31 -5.18
CA TYR A 47 15.16 -18.40 -5.92
C TYR A 47 15.37 -19.79 -6.54
N ASN A 48 15.11 -20.86 -5.80
CA ASN A 48 15.21 -22.23 -6.33
C ASN A 48 14.17 -22.48 -7.43
N ILE A 49 12.93 -22.00 -7.25
CA ILE A 49 11.91 -22.05 -8.31
C ILE A 49 12.38 -21.25 -9.53
N LEU A 50 12.97 -20.06 -9.33
CA LEU A 50 13.53 -19.24 -10.42
C LEU A 50 14.65 -19.97 -11.15
N LEU A 51 15.55 -20.63 -10.42
CA LEU A 51 16.67 -21.39 -10.97
C LEU A 51 16.19 -22.61 -11.77
N ILE A 52 15.22 -23.36 -11.23
CA ILE A 52 14.55 -24.48 -11.93
C ILE A 52 13.88 -23.96 -13.20
N LEU A 53 13.20 -22.82 -13.12
CA LEU A 53 12.57 -22.17 -14.26
C LEU A 53 13.61 -21.76 -15.32
N VAL A 54 14.74 -21.15 -14.93
CA VAL A 54 15.82 -20.78 -15.85
C VAL A 54 16.45 -22.01 -16.51
N LEU A 55 16.62 -23.11 -15.77
CA LEU A 55 17.15 -24.38 -16.30
C LEU A 55 16.26 -25.00 -17.38
N ILE A 56 14.93 -24.81 -17.32
CA ILE A 56 13.97 -25.36 -18.30
C ILE A 56 13.74 -24.38 -19.49
N SER A 57 14.39 -23.21 -19.49
CA SER A 57 14.17 -22.12 -20.47
C SER A 57 14.47 -22.46 -21.95
N ASN A 58 15.08 -23.62 -22.24
CA ASN A 58 15.43 -24.06 -23.60
C ASN A 58 14.23 -24.54 -24.46
N LEU A 59 12.98 -24.47 -23.97
CA LEU A 59 11.80 -24.83 -24.77
C LEU A 59 11.15 -23.63 -25.49
N HIS A 60 11.49 -23.45 -26.78
CA HIS A 60 10.97 -22.38 -27.66
C HIS A 60 9.43 -22.29 -27.71
N ARG A 61 8.71 -23.41 -27.51
CA ARG A 61 7.24 -23.47 -27.60
C ARG A 61 6.52 -22.71 -26.46
N TRP A 62 7.19 -22.42 -25.35
CA TRP A 62 6.58 -21.85 -24.15
C TRP A 62 7.08 -20.44 -23.79
N LYS A 63 7.87 -19.80 -24.66
CA LYS A 63 8.62 -18.56 -24.36
C LYS A 63 7.77 -17.44 -23.72
N ASN A 64 6.52 -17.25 -24.15
CA ASN A 64 5.63 -16.24 -23.58
C ASN A 64 5.10 -16.61 -22.18
N TYR A 65 4.81 -17.88 -21.93
CA TYR A 65 4.45 -18.36 -20.59
C TYR A 65 5.65 -18.33 -19.65
N TRP A 66 6.85 -18.63 -20.18
CA TRP A 66 8.14 -18.52 -19.50
C TRP A 66 8.42 -17.11 -19.00
N ILE A 67 8.38 -16.12 -19.90
CA ILE A 67 8.61 -14.70 -19.56
C ILE A 67 7.61 -14.26 -18.49
N ARG A 68 6.35 -14.68 -18.61
CA ARG A 68 5.32 -14.34 -17.62
C ARG A 68 5.56 -14.97 -16.26
N GLY A 69 5.95 -16.25 -16.21
CA GLY A 69 6.21 -16.96 -14.95
C GLY A 69 7.40 -16.38 -14.20
N VAL A 70 8.53 -16.21 -14.90
CA VAL A 70 9.77 -15.65 -14.33
C VAL A 70 9.54 -14.23 -13.81
N LEU A 71 8.84 -13.38 -14.59
CA LEU A 71 8.60 -12.00 -14.19
C LEU A 71 7.61 -11.89 -13.02
N SER A 72 6.59 -12.76 -12.96
CA SER A 72 5.71 -12.84 -11.79
C SER A 72 6.47 -13.21 -10.52
N LEU A 73 7.38 -14.19 -10.62
CA LEU A 73 8.21 -14.62 -9.50
C LEU A 73 9.16 -13.51 -9.03
N ALA A 74 9.77 -12.80 -9.99
CA ALA A 74 10.61 -11.64 -9.72
C ALA A 74 9.84 -10.50 -9.04
N MET A 75 8.58 -10.24 -9.46
CA MET A 75 7.73 -9.24 -8.81
C MET A 75 7.37 -9.63 -7.36
N ILE A 76 7.04 -10.90 -7.11
CA ILE A 76 6.71 -11.40 -5.77
C ILE A 76 7.94 -11.32 -4.86
N SER A 77 9.09 -11.83 -5.32
CA SER A 77 10.35 -11.76 -4.58
C SER A 77 10.78 -10.32 -4.31
N GLY A 78 10.65 -9.44 -5.32
CA GLY A 78 10.91 -8.02 -5.18
C GLY A 78 10.01 -7.35 -4.14
N PHE A 79 8.72 -7.68 -4.10
CA PHE A 79 7.78 -7.14 -3.13
C PHE A 79 8.16 -7.53 -1.69
N PHE A 80 8.48 -8.80 -1.45
CA PHE A 80 8.96 -9.26 -0.15
C PHE A 80 10.29 -8.61 0.27
N LEU A 81 11.21 -8.42 -0.68
CA LEU A 81 12.46 -7.71 -0.44
C LEU A 81 12.23 -6.23 -0.07
N ILE A 82 11.27 -5.57 -0.74
CA ILE A 82 10.91 -4.17 -0.44
C ILE A 82 10.30 -4.06 0.96
N ILE A 83 9.41 -4.99 1.33
CA ILE A 83 8.84 -5.04 2.68
C ILE A 83 9.95 -5.17 3.72
N TYR A 84 10.96 -6.00 3.46
CA TYR A 84 12.11 -6.17 4.34
C TYR A 84 12.99 -4.93 4.45
N MET A 85 13.14 -4.15 3.37
CA MET A 85 13.85 -2.86 3.41
C MET A 85 13.11 -1.80 4.25
N GLY A 86 11.86 -2.06 4.64
CA GLY A 86 11.10 -1.25 5.59
C GLY A 86 10.21 -0.18 4.94
N PRO A 87 9.59 0.69 5.76
CA PRO A 87 8.54 1.61 5.34
C PRO A 87 9.02 2.65 4.32
N ILE A 88 10.25 3.16 4.44
CA ILE A 88 10.79 4.15 3.48
C ILE A 88 10.89 3.56 2.07
N ALA A 89 11.31 2.30 1.94
CA ALA A 89 11.36 1.62 0.65
C ALA A 89 9.95 1.49 0.04
N LEU A 90 8.95 1.17 0.86
CA LEU A 90 7.54 1.12 0.44
C LEU A 90 7.04 2.50 -0.04
N ILE A 91 7.35 3.59 0.68
CA ILE A 91 7.01 4.97 0.24
C ILE A 91 7.64 5.26 -1.13
N LEU A 92 8.93 4.97 -1.30
CA LEU A 92 9.63 5.20 -2.57
C LEU A 92 9.02 4.40 -3.72
N VAL A 93 8.58 3.17 -3.45
CA VAL A 93 7.90 2.33 -4.44
C VAL A 93 6.53 2.89 -4.80
N VAL A 94 5.73 3.33 -3.82
CA VAL A 94 4.43 3.97 -4.08
C VAL A 94 4.61 5.24 -4.93
N MET A 95 5.59 6.08 -4.59
CA MET A 95 5.95 7.27 -5.38
C MET A 95 6.39 6.91 -6.81
N SER A 96 7.18 5.85 -6.97
CA SER A 96 7.65 5.38 -8.28
C SER A 96 6.50 4.85 -9.15
N VAL A 97 5.61 4.04 -8.55
CA VAL A 97 4.39 3.54 -9.19
C VAL A 97 3.48 4.70 -9.60
N GLN A 98 3.28 5.69 -8.73
CA GLN A 98 2.50 6.90 -9.02
C GLN A 98 3.03 7.64 -10.24
N ILE A 99 4.33 7.95 -10.28
CA ILE A 99 4.97 8.65 -11.41
C ILE A 99 4.78 7.86 -12.71
N LYS A 100 4.91 6.53 -12.65
CA LYS A 100 4.72 5.67 -13.82
C LYS A 100 3.26 5.61 -14.28
N CYS A 101 2.29 5.45 -13.38
CA CYS A 101 0.88 5.50 -13.74
C CYS A 101 0.49 6.84 -14.37
N PHE A 102 0.98 7.95 -13.81
CA PHE A 102 0.80 9.29 -14.39
C PHE A 102 1.37 9.35 -15.81
N GLN A 103 2.61 8.91 -16.00
CA GLN A 103 3.25 8.86 -17.32
C GLN A 103 2.43 8.05 -18.34
N GLU A 104 1.92 6.87 -17.95
CA GLU A 104 1.11 6.00 -18.82
C GLU A 104 -0.19 6.66 -19.26
N ILE A 105 -0.97 7.22 -18.32
CA ILE A 105 -2.26 7.88 -18.62
C ILE A 105 -2.06 9.13 -19.47
N ILE A 106 -1.08 9.96 -19.12
CA ILE A 106 -0.75 11.17 -19.89
C ILE A 106 -0.34 10.81 -21.32
N THR A 107 0.48 9.76 -21.50
CA THR A 107 0.91 9.29 -22.82
C THR A 107 -0.27 8.82 -23.69
N ILE A 108 -1.31 8.22 -23.10
CA ILE A 108 -2.53 7.86 -23.83
C ILE A 108 -3.25 9.11 -24.33
N GLY A 109 -3.40 10.13 -23.48
CA GLY A 109 -3.99 11.41 -23.88
C GLY A 109 -3.29 11.99 -25.11
N TYR A 110 -1.96 12.05 -25.09
CA TYR A 110 -1.15 12.50 -26.25
C TYR A 110 -1.42 11.72 -27.54
N ARG A 111 -1.49 10.39 -27.46
CA ARG A 111 -1.73 9.53 -28.63
C ARG A 111 -3.15 9.69 -29.18
N VAL A 112 -4.15 9.80 -28.31
CA VAL A 112 -5.56 9.89 -28.71
C VAL A 112 -5.83 11.23 -29.40
N TYR A 113 -5.39 12.32 -28.81
CA TYR A 113 -5.69 13.66 -29.30
C TYR A 113 -4.67 14.19 -30.34
N HIS A 114 -3.70 13.37 -30.76
CA HIS A 114 -2.72 13.69 -31.82
C HIS A 114 -2.01 15.04 -31.62
N SER A 115 -1.66 15.39 -30.38
CA SER A 115 -1.17 16.72 -30.04
C SER A 115 0.36 16.87 -30.21
N TYR A 116 0.95 16.23 -31.22
CA TYR A 116 2.40 16.25 -31.46
C TYR A 116 2.92 17.64 -31.83
N ASP A 117 2.04 18.52 -32.33
CA ASP A 117 2.38 19.86 -32.81
C ASP A 117 2.35 20.95 -31.72
N LEU A 118 1.98 20.61 -30.48
CA LEU A 118 1.93 21.56 -29.36
C LEU A 118 3.22 21.47 -28.54
N PRO A 119 4.18 22.41 -28.70
CA PRO A 119 5.34 22.47 -27.84
C PRO A 119 4.89 22.80 -26.40
N TRP A 120 5.68 22.39 -25.40
CA TRP A 120 5.50 22.67 -23.96
C TRP A 120 4.40 21.92 -23.19
N PHE A 121 3.38 21.36 -23.83
CA PHE A 121 2.28 20.74 -23.07
C PHE A 121 2.75 19.55 -22.20
N ARG A 122 3.76 18.80 -22.66
CA ARG A 122 4.42 17.73 -21.89
C ARG A 122 5.10 18.26 -20.64
N THR A 123 5.92 19.29 -20.81
CA THR A 123 6.65 19.93 -19.71
C THR A 123 5.69 20.49 -18.67
N LEU A 124 4.59 21.10 -19.12
CA LEU A 124 3.55 21.65 -18.25
C LEU A 124 2.83 20.57 -17.44
N SER A 125 2.56 19.40 -18.04
CA SER A 125 1.95 18.28 -17.31
C SER A 125 2.86 17.75 -16.20
N TRP A 126 4.17 17.63 -16.47
CA TRP A 126 5.18 17.26 -15.46
C TRP A 126 5.35 18.33 -14.39
N TYR A 127 5.25 19.61 -14.75
CA TYR A 127 5.26 20.71 -13.80
C TYR A 127 4.11 20.58 -12.79
N PHE A 128 2.88 20.38 -13.26
CA PHE A 128 1.74 20.19 -12.36
C PHE A 128 1.88 18.95 -11.48
N LEU A 129 2.48 17.86 -11.99
CA LEU A 129 2.81 16.70 -11.16
C LEU A 129 3.70 17.11 -9.99
N ILE A 130 4.81 17.82 -10.25
CA ILE A 130 5.73 18.25 -9.19
C ILE A 130 5.01 19.17 -8.19
N CYS A 131 4.22 20.14 -8.66
CA CYS A 131 3.48 21.05 -7.78
C CYS A 131 2.50 20.31 -6.85
N VAL A 132 1.74 19.36 -7.39
CA VAL A 132 0.74 18.62 -6.61
C VAL A 132 1.41 17.61 -5.67
N ASN A 133 2.51 16.98 -6.08
CA ASN A 133 3.33 16.16 -5.18
C ASN A 133 3.91 16.99 -4.03
N TYR A 134 4.47 18.16 -4.33
CA TYR A 134 4.97 19.07 -3.30
C TYR A 134 3.88 19.39 -2.29
N PHE A 135 2.69 19.80 -2.74
CA PHE A 135 1.55 20.10 -1.86
C PHE A 135 1.20 18.95 -0.90
N PHE A 136 0.89 17.76 -1.43
CA PHE A 136 0.43 16.63 -0.62
C PHE A 136 1.54 16.01 0.25
N TYR A 137 2.72 15.75 -0.33
CA TYR A 137 3.81 15.11 0.41
C TYR A 137 4.55 16.06 1.32
N GLY A 138 4.61 17.36 1.00
CA GLY A 138 5.16 18.37 1.89
C GLY A 138 4.39 18.48 3.20
N GLU A 139 3.06 18.41 3.15
CA GLU A 139 2.22 18.42 4.36
C GLU A 139 2.42 17.12 5.16
N THR A 140 2.40 15.96 4.48
CA THR A 140 2.66 14.66 5.13
C THR A 140 4.03 14.62 5.82
N VAL A 141 5.08 15.11 5.15
CA VAL A 141 6.43 15.14 5.72
C VAL A 141 6.52 16.12 6.90
N ALA A 142 5.85 17.27 6.82
CA ALA A 142 5.82 18.23 7.92
C ALA A 142 5.12 17.66 9.16
N ASP A 143 4.04 16.91 8.97
CA ASP A 143 3.25 16.31 10.06
C ASP A 143 4.00 15.15 10.74
N TYR A 144 4.53 14.19 9.96
CA TYR A 144 5.18 12.99 10.51
C TYR A 144 6.65 13.19 10.87
N PHE A 145 7.34 14.14 10.23
CA PHE A 145 8.78 14.39 10.43
C PHE A 145 9.09 15.80 10.94
N GLY A 146 8.17 16.39 11.71
CA GLY A 146 8.34 17.75 12.26
C GLY A 146 9.67 17.96 13.00
N ALA A 147 10.15 16.97 13.75
CA ALA A 147 11.44 17.04 14.45
C ALA A 147 12.64 17.13 13.51
N LEU A 148 12.62 16.39 12.38
CA LEU A 148 13.66 16.47 11.35
C LEU A 148 13.62 17.82 10.61
N VAL A 149 12.40 18.29 10.29
CA VAL A 149 12.16 19.54 9.57
C VAL A 149 12.61 20.76 10.39
N GLN A 150 12.46 20.74 11.71
CA GLN A 150 12.87 21.83 12.59
C GLN A 150 14.39 21.92 12.79
N ARG A 151 15.13 20.86 12.49
CA ARG A 151 16.59 20.80 12.67
C ARG A 151 17.36 21.50 11.55
N GLU A 152 16.82 21.50 10.35
CA GLU A 152 17.45 22.05 9.16
C GLU A 152 16.79 23.38 8.74
N GLU A 153 17.51 24.49 8.89
CA GLU A 153 17.08 25.85 8.49
C GLU A 153 16.36 25.91 7.12
N PRO A 154 16.87 25.30 6.03
CA PRO A 154 16.19 25.35 4.73
C PRO A 154 14.85 24.59 4.72
N LEU A 155 14.75 23.47 5.44
CA LEU A 155 13.50 22.70 5.53
C LEU A 155 12.47 23.43 6.39
N GLN A 156 12.91 24.12 7.45
CA GLN A 156 12.03 24.90 8.31
C GLN A 156 11.35 26.03 7.53
N PHE A 157 12.10 26.76 6.69
CA PHE A 157 11.53 27.79 5.81
C PHE A 157 10.49 27.18 4.86
N LEU A 158 10.83 26.06 4.22
CA LEU A 158 9.97 25.40 3.25
C LEU A 158 8.67 24.90 3.89
N ALA A 159 8.74 24.34 5.10
CA ALA A 159 7.57 23.88 5.85
C ALA A 159 6.70 25.03 6.36
N ARG A 160 7.30 26.11 6.89
CA ARG A 160 6.56 27.28 7.39
C ARG A 160 5.75 27.96 6.29
N TYR A 161 6.31 28.09 5.08
CA TYR A 161 5.65 28.75 3.95
C TYR A 161 5.04 27.76 2.94
N HIS A 162 4.94 26.47 3.30
CA HIS A 162 4.53 25.37 2.42
C HIS A 162 3.24 25.67 1.64
N ARG A 163 2.18 26.10 2.33
CA ARG A 163 0.87 26.40 1.71
C ARG A 163 0.95 27.57 0.73
N PHE A 164 1.69 28.61 1.07
CA PHE A 164 1.86 29.78 0.21
C PHE A 164 2.71 29.45 -1.02
N ILE A 165 3.82 28.73 -0.84
CA ILE A 165 4.68 28.27 -1.94
C ILE A 165 3.89 27.37 -2.88
N SER A 166 3.12 26.42 -2.34
CA SER A 166 2.26 25.52 -3.12
C SER A 166 1.24 26.30 -3.96
N PHE A 167 0.57 27.30 -3.36
CA PHE A 167 -0.36 28.17 -4.07
C PHE A 167 0.32 28.98 -5.18
N ALA A 168 1.48 29.57 -4.89
CA ALA A 168 2.25 30.35 -5.86
C ALA A 168 2.74 29.48 -7.04
N LEU A 169 3.23 28.26 -6.78
CA LEU A 169 3.62 27.30 -7.80
C LEU A 169 2.43 26.90 -8.68
N TYR A 170 1.28 26.57 -8.09
CA TYR A 170 0.09 26.25 -8.87
C TYR A 170 -0.35 27.43 -9.76
N LEU A 171 -0.38 28.65 -9.20
CA LEU A 171 -0.74 29.86 -9.94
C LEU A 171 0.25 30.16 -11.08
N ALA A 172 1.54 29.96 -10.87
CA ALA A 172 2.55 30.08 -11.92
C ALA A 172 2.30 29.07 -13.05
N GLY A 173 1.99 27.81 -12.72
CA GLY A 173 1.56 26.79 -13.69
C GLY A 173 0.33 27.19 -14.50
N PHE A 174 -0.67 27.76 -13.82
CA PHE A 174 -1.88 28.26 -14.46
C PHE A 174 -1.59 29.43 -15.42
N CYS A 175 -0.78 30.41 -14.99
CA CYS A 175 -0.32 31.49 -15.86
C CYS A 175 0.47 30.97 -17.07
N MET A 176 1.38 30.00 -16.87
CA MET A 176 2.11 29.35 -17.96
C MET A 176 1.16 28.65 -18.95
N PHE A 177 0.12 27.98 -18.46
CA PHE A 177 -0.91 27.39 -19.32
C PHE A 177 -1.60 28.45 -20.19
N VAL A 178 -2.07 29.55 -19.57
CA VAL A 178 -2.76 30.64 -20.27
C VAL A 178 -1.86 31.28 -21.33
N LEU A 179 -0.58 31.51 -21.00
CA LEU A 179 0.40 32.06 -21.94
C LEU A 179 0.74 31.10 -23.08
N SER A 180 0.58 29.79 -22.87
CA SER A 180 0.80 28.77 -23.90
C SER A 180 -0.35 28.63 -24.92
N LEU A 181 -1.46 29.37 -24.76
CA LEU A 181 -2.64 29.21 -25.60
C LEU A 181 -2.38 29.64 -27.06
N VAL A 182 -2.62 28.72 -28.01
CA VAL A 182 -2.42 28.95 -29.44
C VAL A 182 -3.76 28.99 -30.17
N LYS A 183 -3.97 30.02 -31.00
CA LYS A 183 -5.15 30.14 -31.86
C LYS A 183 -5.36 28.86 -32.67
N LYS A 184 -6.63 28.46 -32.87
CA LYS A 184 -7.10 27.21 -33.52
C LYS A 184 -7.00 25.94 -32.66
N HIS A 185 -6.21 25.90 -31.57
CA HIS A 185 -6.01 24.69 -30.76
C HIS A 185 -6.63 24.76 -29.35
N TYR A 186 -7.42 25.79 -29.03
CA TYR A 186 -7.95 26.00 -27.67
C TYR A 186 -8.68 24.79 -27.10
N ARG A 187 -9.61 24.18 -27.86
CA ARG A 187 -10.36 23.00 -27.38
C ARG A 187 -9.42 21.87 -26.97
N LEU A 188 -8.42 21.58 -27.82
CA LEU A 188 -7.41 20.56 -27.55
C LEU A 188 -6.60 20.89 -26.29
N GLN A 189 -6.15 22.13 -26.14
CA GLN A 189 -5.38 22.56 -24.96
C GLN A 189 -6.20 22.45 -23.67
N PHE A 190 -7.48 22.84 -23.69
CA PHE A 190 -8.38 22.68 -22.55
C PHE A 190 -8.70 21.21 -22.24
N TYR A 191 -8.89 20.35 -23.25
CA TYR A 191 -9.07 18.90 -23.02
C TYR A 191 -7.85 18.28 -22.35
N MET A 192 -6.66 18.64 -22.81
CA MET A 192 -5.44 18.11 -22.23
C MET A 192 -5.16 18.69 -20.85
N PHE A 193 -5.46 19.96 -20.61
CA PHE A 193 -5.39 20.57 -19.28
C PHE A 193 -6.31 19.84 -18.30
N ALA A 194 -7.57 19.59 -18.69
CA ALA A 194 -8.51 18.81 -17.91
C ALA A 194 -8.03 17.36 -17.69
N TRP A 195 -7.49 16.72 -18.74
CA TRP A 195 -6.91 15.38 -18.66
C TRP A 195 -5.79 15.30 -17.62
N THR A 196 -4.87 16.27 -17.62
CA THR A 196 -3.80 16.35 -16.64
C THR A 196 -4.36 16.50 -15.22
N HIS A 197 -5.31 17.41 -14.99
CA HIS A 197 -5.88 17.63 -13.65
C HIS A 197 -6.69 16.45 -13.13
N VAL A 198 -7.48 15.80 -13.98
CA VAL A 198 -8.21 14.57 -13.63
C VAL A 198 -7.22 13.44 -13.33
N THR A 199 -6.15 13.30 -14.12
CA THR A 199 -5.11 12.29 -13.86
C THR A 199 -4.40 12.56 -12.54
N LEU A 200 -4.09 13.81 -12.21
CA LEU A 200 -3.48 14.18 -10.93
C LEU A 200 -4.39 13.88 -9.75
N LEU A 201 -5.68 14.23 -9.86
CA LEU A 201 -6.69 13.92 -8.85
C LEU A 201 -6.79 12.41 -8.60
N ILE A 202 -6.79 11.59 -9.66
CA ILE A 202 -6.90 10.13 -9.51
C ILE A 202 -5.59 9.53 -9.01
N VAL A 203 -4.43 9.93 -9.53
CA VAL A 203 -3.17 9.22 -9.25
C VAL A 203 -2.49 9.73 -7.99
N VAL A 204 -2.41 11.05 -7.79
CA VAL A 204 -1.65 11.65 -6.68
C VAL A 204 -2.43 11.60 -5.37
N THR A 205 -3.73 11.88 -5.38
CA THR A 205 -4.55 11.78 -4.16
C THR A 205 -4.52 10.35 -3.64
N GLN A 206 -4.57 9.35 -4.52
CA GLN A 206 -4.57 7.97 -4.08
C GLN A 206 -3.22 7.53 -3.52
N SER A 207 -2.11 7.87 -4.16
CA SER A 207 -0.78 7.57 -3.61
C SER A 207 -0.52 8.27 -2.29
N HIS A 208 -1.05 9.49 -2.10
CA HIS A 208 -1.00 10.20 -0.82
C HIS A 208 -1.77 9.45 0.27
N LEU A 209 -3.00 8.99 0.00
CA LEU A 209 -3.79 8.19 0.96
C LEU A 209 -3.10 6.85 1.30
N VAL A 210 -2.50 6.19 0.30
CA VAL A 210 -1.70 4.97 0.52
C VAL A 210 -0.53 5.24 1.48
N ILE A 211 0.18 6.35 1.28
CA ILE A 211 1.31 6.73 2.11
C ILE A 211 0.87 7.09 3.53
N GLN A 212 -0.25 7.80 3.70
CA GLN A 212 -0.84 8.05 5.03
C GLN A 212 -1.20 6.75 5.74
N ASN A 213 -1.83 5.79 5.05
CA ASN A 213 -2.13 4.48 5.64
C ASN A 213 -0.85 3.75 6.07
N LEU A 214 0.22 3.85 5.27
CA LEU A 214 1.51 3.23 5.58
C LEU A 214 2.16 3.85 6.84
N PHE A 215 2.00 5.15 7.06
CA PHE A 215 2.51 5.83 8.26
C PHE A 215 1.82 5.35 9.54
N GLU A 216 0.55 4.97 9.49
CA GLU A 216 -0.17 4.38 10.64
C GLU A 216 0.28 2.95 10.96
N GLY A 217 1.02 2.31 10.05
CA GLY A 217 1.55 0.96 10.21
C GLY A 217 1.58 0.22 8.88
N MET A 218 2.64 -0.55 8.63
CA MET A 218 2.79 -1.29 7.36
C MET A 218 1.66 -2.30 7.13
N ILE A 219 1.01 -2.79 8.18
CA ILE A 219 -0.11 -3.72 8.10
C ILE A 219 -1.31 -3.12 7.35
N TRP A 220 -1.54 -1.81 7.48
CA TRP A 220 -2.60 -1.07 6.78
C TRP A 220 -2.31 -0.89 5.28
N PHE A 221 -1.10 -1.21 4.83
CA PHE A 221 -0.75 -1.26 3.42
C PHE A 221 -0.73 -2.70 2.89
N ILE A 222 -0.07 -3.61 3.60
CA ILE A 222 0.19 -4.99 3.16
C ILE A 222 -1.10 -5.80 3.09
N VAL A 223 -1.96 -5.71 4.11
CA VAL A 223 -3.19 -6.51 4.18
C VAL A 223 -4.17 -6.11 3.07
N PRO A 224 -4.52 -4.82 2.87
CA PRO A 224 -5.37 -4.39 1.77
C PRO A 224 -4.88 -4.78 0.37
N ILE A 225 -3.58 -4.62 0.10
CA ILE A 225 -3.01 -4.98 -1.20
C ILE A 225 -3.10 -6.48 -1.44
N SER A 226 -2.77 -7.27 -0.42
CA SER A 226 -2.81 -8.73 -0.48
C SER A 226 -4.24 -9.25 -0.66
N ILE A 227 -5.23 -8.61 -0.02
CA ILE A 227 -6.66 -8.89 -0.19
C ILE A 227 -7.08 -8.74 -1.66
N VAL A 228 -6.72 -7.62 -2.30
CA VAL A 228 -7.08 -7.38 -3.71
C VAL A 228 -6.40 -8.37 -4.64
N ILE A 229 -5.11 -8.67 -4.41
CA ILE A 229 -4.37 -9.67 -5.18
C ILE A 229 -5.00 -11.06 -5.03
N CYS A 230 -5.33 -11.45 -3.80
CA CYS A 230 -5.98 -12.73 -3.51
C CYS A 230 -7.35 -12.81 -4.19
N ASN A 231 -8.14 -11.74 -4.14
CA ASN A 231 -9.44 -11.69 -4.77
C ASN A 231 -9.36 -11.89 -6.29
N ASP A 232 -8.42 -11.25 -6.98
CA ASP A 232 -8.25 -11.45 -8.42
C ASP A 232 -7.85 -12.88 -8.77
N ILE A 233 -6.97 -13.51 -7.98
CA ILE A 233 -6.53 -14.90 -8.17
C ILE A 233 -7.70 -15.86 -7.90
N MET A 234 -8.40 -15.70 -6.79
CA MET A 234 -9.49 -16.59 -6.38
C MET A 234 -10.70 -16.43 -7.29
N ALA A 235 -11.06 -15.20 -7.68
CA ALA A 235 -12.14 -14.98 -8.63
C ALA A 235 -11.85 -15.60 -9.99
N TYR A 236 -10.59 -15.56 -10.45
CA TYR A 236 -10.17 -16.29 -11.65
C TYR A 236 -10.26 -17.81 -11.47
N LEU A 237 -9.80 -18.36 -10.35
CA LEU A 237 -9.81 -19.80 -10.08
C LEU A 237 -11.22 -20.36 -10.02
N PHE A 238 -12.10 -19.75 -9.22
CA PHE A 238 -13.52 -20.16 -9.15
C PHE A 238 -14.24 -19.91 -10.46
N GLY A 239 -13.92 -18.81 -11.16
CA GLY A 239 -14.48 -18.54 -12.49
C GLY A 239 -14.04 -19.56 -13.54
N PHE A 240 -12.83 -20.10 -13.46
CA PHE A 240 -12.35 -21.13 -14.37
C PHE A 240 -13.02 -22.49 -14.14
N PHE A 241 -13.20 -22.91 -12.88
CA PHE A 241 -13.79 -24.23 -12.57
C PHE A 241 -15.31 -24.24 -12.60
N PHE A 242 -15.97 -23.17 -12.15
CA PHE A 242 -17.42 -23.12 -11.94
C PHE A 242 -18.14 -22.06 -12.78
N GLY A 243 -17.40 -21.20 -13.49
CA GLY A 243 -17.97 -20.06 -14.20
C GLY A 243 -18.84 -20.45 -15.39
N ARG A 244 -20.09 -19.99 -15.37
CA ARG A 244 -21.04 -20.18 -16.48
C ARG A 244 -21.70 -18.87 -16.87
N THR A 245 -21.94 -17.97 -15.92
CA THR A 245 -22.68 -16.74 -16.15
C THR A 245 -21.77 -15.51 -16.15
N PRO A 246 -21.70 -14.72 -17.24
CA PRO A 246 -20.86 -13.53 -17.29
C PRO A 246 -21.42 -12.44 -16.39
N LEU A 247 -20.53 -11.75 -15.66
CA LEU A 247 -20.87 -10.71 -14.70
C LEU A 247 -21.26 -9.40 -15.38
N ILE A 248 -20.43 -8.90 -16.30
CA ILE A 248 -20.63 -7.62 -17.01
C ILE A 248 -20.24 -7.78 -18.48
N LYS A 249 -21.05 -7.22 -19.40
CA LYS A 249 -20.80 -7.26 -20.86
C LYS A 249 -19.46 -6.66 -21.28
N LEU A 250 -19.01 -5.63 -20.56
CA LEU A 250 -17.71 -4.97 -20.76
C LEU A 250 -16.51 -5.92 -20.54
N SER A 251 -16.66 -6.93 -19.69
CA SER A 251 -15.62 -7.92 -19.38
C SER A 251 -16.21 -9.34 -19.36
N PRO A 252 -16.40 -9.95 -20.54
CA PRO A 252 -17.12 -11.23 -20.67
C PRO A 252 -16.42 -12.41 -20.00
N LYS A 253 -15.14 -12.26 -19.61
CA LYS A 253 -14.37 -13.31 -18.92
C LYS A 253 -14.60 -13.34 -17.41
N LYS A 254 -15.15 -12.29 -16.80
CA LYS A 254 -15.48 -12.29 -15.36
C LYS A 254 -16.86 -12.91 -15.19
N THR A 255 -17.00 -13.86 -14.26
CA THR A 255 -18.25 -14.59 -14.01
C THR A 255 -18.81 -14.31 -12.62
N TRP A 256 -20.13 -14.49 -12.45
CA TRP A 256 -20.77 -14.34 -11.14
C TRP A 256 -20.28 -15.40 -10.15
N GLU A 257 -20.09 -16.64 -10.59
CA GLU A 257 -19.62 -17.73 -9.74
C GLU A 257 -18.19 -17.46 -9.25
N GLY A 258 -17.35 -16.91 -10.13
CA GLY A 258 -16.00 -16.47 -9.76
C GLY A 258 -16.03 -15.32 -8.75
N PHE A 259 -16.91 -14.33 -8.94
CA PHE A 259 -17.04 -13.20 -8.02
C PHE A 259 -17.48 -13.64 -6.61
N ILE A 260 -18.48 -14.52 -6.51
CA ILE A 260 -18.97 -15.02 -5.21
C ILE A 260 -17.94 -15.93 -4.54
N GLY A 261 -17.29 -16.83 -5.29
CA GLY A 261 -16.25 -17.70 -4.74
C GLY A 261 -15.01 -16.92 -4.28
N GLY A 262 -14.63 -15.90 -5.07
CA GLY A 262 -13.57 -14.94 -4.72
C GLY A 262 -13.84 -14.22 -3.41
N PHE A 263 -15.09 -13.80 -3.16
CA PHE A 263 -15.50 -13.15 -1.92
C PHE A 263 -15.24 -14.00 -0.68
N PHE A 264 -15.78 -15.21 -0.63
CA PHE A 264 -15.59 -16.07 0.55
C PHE A 264 -14.12 -16.43 0.77
N ALA A 265 -13.40 -16.75 -0.30
CA ALA A 265 -11.98 -17.08 -0.21
C ALA A 265 -11.13 -15.89 0.29
N THR A 266 -11.45 -14.67 -0.16
CA THR A 266 -10.73 -13.45 0.23
C THR A 266 -11.00 -13.06 1.68
N VAL A 267 -12.21 -13.27 2.18
CA VAL A 267 -12.52 -13.03 3.60
C VAL A 267 -11.74 -13.99 4.49
N VAL A 268 -11.73 -15.29 4.17
CA VAL A 268 -10.95 -16.29 4.91
C VAL A 268 -9.46 -15.98 4.85
N PHE A 269 -8.94 -15.66 3.66
CA PHE A 269 -7.53 -15.29 3.48
C PHE A 269 -7.15 -14.04 4.27
N GLY A 270 -7.95 -12.97 4.18
CA GLY A 270 -7.68 -11.71 4.88
C GLY A 270 -7.72 -11.87 6.39
N PHE A 271 -8.63 -12.69 6.92
CA PHE A 271 -8.68 -13.01 8.34
C PHE A 271 -7.41 -13.73 8.81
N ILE A 272 -6.97 -14.77 8.08
CA ILE A 272 -5.75 -15.52 8.41
C ILE A 272 -4.51 -14.61 8.30
N LEU A 273 -4.42 -13.82 7.23
CA LEU A 273 -3.29 -12.92 7.01
C LEU A 273 -3.19 -11.84 8.10
N ALA A 274 -4.33 -11.25 8.48
CA ALA A 274 -4.40 -10.29 9.56
C ALA A 274 -3.93 -10.90 10.89
N TYR A 275 -4.44 -12.09 11.23
CA TYR A 275 -4.04 -12.79 12.45
C TYR A 275 -2.53 -13.09 12.48
N LEU A 276 -1.94 -13.49 11.35
CA LEU A 276 -0.51 -13.78 11.25
C LEU A 276 0.34 -12.51 11.39
N LEU A 277 -0.03 -11.43 10.70
CA LEU A 277 0.77 -10.20 10.69
C LEU A 277 0.67 -9.40 11.99
N SER A 278 -0.46 -9.48 12.70
CA SER A 278 -0.63 -8.79 14.00
C SER A 278 0.31 -9.29 15.10
N GLN A 279 0.97 -10.44 14.92
CA GLN A 279 1.96 -10.97 15.86
C GLN A 279 3.30 -10.21 15.81
N PHE A 280 3.57 -9.49 14.72
CA PHE A 280 4.86 -8.84 14.49
C PHE A 280 4.74 -7.33 14.68
N GLN A 281 5.46 -6.81 15.67
CA GLN A 281 5.46 -5.38 16.00
C GLN A 281 5.94 -4.50 14.83
N CYS A 282 6.89 -5.00 14.02
CA CYS A 282 7.40 -4.27 12.86
C CYS A 282 6.32 -3.90 11.83
N PHE A 283 5.24 -4.68 11.71
CA PHE A 283 4.14 -4.37 10.79
C PHE A 283 3.07 -3.49 11.40
N VAL A 284 2.89 -3.59 12.70
CA VAL A 284 1.81 -2.97 13.44
C VAL A 284 2.14 -1.54 13.84
N CYS A 285 3.38 -1.29 14.24
CA CYS A 285 3.77 -0.01 14.78
C CYS A 285 3.78 1.11 13.72
N PRO A 286 3.31 2.32 14.08
CA PRO A 286 3.39 3.47 13.21
C PRO A 286 4.85 3.87 12.97
N VAL A 287 5.11 4.47 11.81
CA VAL A 287 6.46 4.87 11.42
C VAL A 287 6.84 6.17 12.13
N GLY A 288 7.81 6.08 13.03
CA GLY A 288 8.34 7.23 13.78
C GLY A 288 9.77 7.58 13.35
N PHE A 289 10.19 8.80 13.69
CA PHE A 289 11.57 9.25 13.54
C PHE A 289 12.17 9.54 14.92
N ASN A 290 13.20 8.77 15.30
CA ASN A 290 13.90 9.00 16.55
C ASN A 290 15.02 10.04 16.34
N SER A 291 14.90 11.16 17.06
CA SER A 291 15.81 12.30 16.95
C SER A 291 17.20 12.03 17.56
N GLU A 292 17.31 11.02 18.43
CA GLU A 292 18.57 10.65 19.10
C GLU A 292 19.45 9.75 18.22
N SER A 293 18.86 8.74 17.58
CA SER A 293 19.57 7.79 16.70
C SER A 293 19.62 8.21 15.23
N ASN A 294 18.91 9.29 14.86
CA ASN A 294 18.76 9.75 13.47
C ASN A 294 18.28 8.64 12.52
N SER A 295 17.48 7.71 13.05
CA SER A 295 16.97 6.54 12.36
C SER A 295 15.45 6.45 12.45
N PHE A 296 14.83 5.85 11.44
CA PHE A 296 13.42 5.51 11.48
C PHE A 296 13.22 4.31 12.41
N THR A 297 12.28 4.43 13.35
CA THR A 297 11.97 3.37 14.30
C THR A 297 10.54 2.90 14.09
N VAL A 298 10.36 1.59 14.16
CA VAL A 298 9.06 0.90 14.12
C VAL A 298 8.81 0.15 15.43
N GLU A 299 9.40 0.65 16.52
CA GLU A 299 9.26 0.10 17.86
C GLU A 299 8.25 0.96 18.63
N CYS A 300 7.19 0.33 19.10
CA CYS A 300 6.11 0.96 19.85
C CYS A 300 5.43 -0.07 20.76
N GLU A 301 4.72 0.39 21.78
CA GLU A 301 3.69 -0.44 22.42
C GLU A 301 2.51 -0.60 21.44
N PRO A 302 2.15 -1.84 21.05
CA PRO A 302 1.03 -2.08 20.15
C PRO A 302 -0.27 -1.52 20.73
N SER A 303 -1.07 -0.86 19.90
CA SER A 303 -2.39 -0.40 20.34
C SER A 303 -3.33 -1.57 20.65
N ASP A 304 -4.40 -1.31 21.39
CA ASP A 304 -5.37 -2.32 21.83
C ASP A 304 -5.95 -3.18 20.68
N ILE A 305 -5.93 -2.65 19.46
CA ILE A 305 -6.40 -3.31 18.23
C ILE A 305 -5.52 -4.50 17.84
N PHE A 306 -4.26 -4.49 18.28
CA PHE A 306 -3.24 -5.50 18.00
C PHE A 306 -2.83 -6.29 19.24
N VAL A 307 -3.53 -6.10 20.36
CA VAL A 307 -3.41 -6.94 21.55
C VAL A 307 -4.46 -8.05 21.49
N MET A 308 -4.10 -9.28 21.89
CA MET A 308 -5.08 -10.38 21.92
C MET A 308 -6.15 -10.11 22.98
N GLN A 309 -7.41 -10.20 22.57
CA GLN A 309 -8.56 -10.06 23.45
C GLN A 309 -9.40 -11.34 23.44
N GLU A 310 -10.03 -11.65 24.58
CA GLU A 310 -10.95 -12.78 24.68
C GLU A 310 -12.36 -12.36 24.26
N TYR A 311 -12.90 -13.00 23.23
CA TYR A 311 -14.26 -12.79 22.76
C TYR A 311 -15.17 -13.95 23.16
N THR A 312 -16.36 -13.62 23.66
CA THR A 312 -17.41 -14.61 23.95
C THR A 312 -18.20 -14.91 22.68
N LEU A 313 -18.37 -16.20 22.37
CA LEU A 313 -19.11 -16.62 21.17
C LEU A 313 -20.61 -16.28 21.30
N PRO A 314 -21.30 -15.94 20.20
CA PRO A 314 -22.74 -15.73 20.22
C PRO A 314 -23.48 -16.96 20.75
N THR A 315 -24.57 -16.76 21.48
CA THR A 315 -25.36 -17.83 22.14
C THR A 315 -25.79 -18.94 21.19
N VAL A 316 -25.99 -18.63 19.91
CA VAL A 316 -26.33 -19.60 18.85
C VAL A 316 -25.20 -20.60 18.59
N LEU A 317 -23.94 -20.14 18.61
CA LEU A 317 -22.76 -20.98 18.38
C LEU A 317 -22.35 -21.76 19.63
N GLN A 318 -22.65 -21.25 20.83
CA GLN A 318 -22.35 -21.92 22.10
C GLN A 318 -23.06 -23.28 22.24
N ASN A 319 -24.22 -23.44 21.58
CA ASN A 319 -24.95 -24.71 21.60
C ASN A 319 -24.35 -25.78 20.67
N THR A 320 -23.48 -25.37 19.73
CA THR A 320 -22.93 -26.25 18.69
C THR A 320 -21.43 -26.51 18.87
N LEU A 321 -20.69 -25.55 19.42
CA LEU A 321 -19.26 -25.68 19.72
C LEU A 321 -18.99 -25.85 21.22
N THR A 322 -18.02 -26.70 21.55
CA THR A 322 -17.59 -26.99 22.93
C THR A 322 -16.81 -25.84 23.59
N TRP A 323 -16.35 -24.85 22.81
CA TRP A 323 -15.49 -23.76 23.26
C TRP A 323 -16.35 -22.51 23.41
N LYS A 324 -16.26 -21.81 24.56
CA LYS A 324 -17.12 -20.66 24.87
C LYS A 324 -16.44 -19.31 24.60
N THR A 325 -15.12 -19.29 24.61
CA THR A 325 -14.27 -18.11 24.37
C THR A 325 -13.28 -18.39 23.25
N VAL A 326 -12.94 -17.34 22.50
CA VAL A 326 -11.92 -17.38 21.45
C VAL A 326 -11.00 -16.17 21.60
N ASN A 327 -9.70 -16.40 21.46
CA ASN A 327 -8.70 -15.35 21.52
C ASN A 327 -8.44 -14.83 20.12
N LEU A 328 -8.68 -13.53 19.92
CA LEU A 328 -8.56 -12.90 18.62
C LEU A 328 -7.95 -11.50 18.76
N TYR A 329 -7.14 -11.13 17.77
CA TYR A 329 -6.76 -9.74 17.57
C TYR A 329 -7.97 -8.96 17.02
N PRO A 330 -8.37 -7.82 17.62
CA PRO A 330 -9.44 -6.98 17.07
C PRO A 330 -9.19 -6.60 15.59
N PHE A 331 -7.94 -6.43 15.19
CA PHE A 331 -7.55 -6.21 13.78
C PHE A 331 -8.07 -7.29 12.81
N ALA A 332 -8.16 -8.56 13.24
CA ALA A 332 -8.71 -9.62 12.40
C ALA A 332 -10.19 -9.40 12.06
N ILE A 333 -10.95 -8.76 12.96
CA ILE A 333 -12.34 -8.35 12.72
C ILE A 333 -12.37 -7.21 11.70
N HIS A 334 -11.51 -6.19 11.86
CA HIS A 334 -11.38 -5.11 10.89
C HIS A 334 -11.01 -5.62 9.50
N SER A 335 -10.15 -6.64 9.42
CA SER A 335 -9.79 -7.31 8.16
C SER A 335 -10.99 -7.93 7.43
N ILE A 336 -12.01 -8.42 8.14
CA ILE A 336 -13.23 -8.93 7.51
C ILE A 336 -13.95 -7.82 6.72
N PHE A 337 -14.02 -6.61 7.28
CA PHE A 337 -14.61 -5.45 6.59
C PHE A 337 -13.76 -5.00 5.40
N LEU A 338 -12.44 -4.95 5.57
CA LEU A 338 -11.50 -4.65 4.48
C LEU A 338 -11.63 -5.68 3.35
N SER A 339 -11.62 -6.97 3.65
CA SER A 339 -11.80 -8.05 2.66
C SER A 339 -13.15 -7.99 1.97
N SER A 340 -14.21 -7.69 2.72
CA SER A 340 -15.55 -7.58 2.16
C SER A 340 -15.63 -6.44 1.14
N PHE A 341 -15.08 -5.27 1.49
CA PHE A 341 -14.99 -4.15 0.56
C PHE A 341 -14.08 -4.46 -0.64
N GLY A 342 -12.89 -5.00 -0.39
CA GLY A 342 -11.89 -5.31 -1.40
C GLY A 342 -12.37 -6.33 -2.42
N SER A 343 -13.25 -7.25 -2.03
CA SER A 343 -13.84 -8.23 -2.94
C SER A 343 -15.11 -7.74 -3.63
N LEU A 344 -16.01 -7.05 -2.92
CA LEU A 344 -17.30 -6.62 -3.50
C LEU A 344 -17.16 -5.35 -4.34
N ILE A 345 -16.46 -4.34 -3.82
CA ILE A 345 -16.37 -3.00 -4.41
C ILE A 345 -15.04 -2.82 -5.14
N GLY A 346 -13.95 -3.37 -4.63
CA GLY A 346 -12.61 -3.28 -5.25
C GLY A 346 -12.59 -3.59 -6.76
N PRO A 347 -13.23 -4.67 -7.26
CA PRO A 347 -13.24 -5.01 -8.68
C PRO A 347 -13.88 -3.98 -9.61
N PHE A 348 -14.72 -3.06 -9.07
CA PHE A 348 -15.28 -1.97 -9.86
C PHE A 348 -14.22 -0.97 -10.33
N GLY A 349 -13.10 -0.84 -9.62
CA GLY A 349 -11.93 -0.07 -10.10
C GLY A 349 -11.38 -0.66 -11.39
N GLY A 350 -11.20 -1.99 -11.44
CA GLY A 350 -10.78 -2.68 -12.65
C GLY A 350 -11.82 -2.67 -13.78
N PHE A 351 -13.12 -2.65 -13.46
CA PHE A 351 -14.18 -2.45 -14.47
C PHE A 351 -14.14 -1.04 -15.05
N PHE A 352 -13.95 -0.02 -14.22
CA PHE A 352 -13.78 1.36 -14.64
C PHE A 352 -12.58 1.52 -15.58
N ALA A 353 -11.41 1.00 -15.18
CA ALA A 353 -10.20 1.01 -16.00
C ALA A 353 -10.40 0.25 -17.33
N SER A 354 -11.09 -0.89 -17.30
CA SER A 354 -11.46 -1.61 -18.52
C SER A 354 -12.36 -0.77 -19.43
N GLY A 355 -13.34 -0.06 -18.86
CA GLY A 355 -14.25 0.83 -19.59
C GLY A 355 -13.51 1.97 -20.28
N PHE A 356 -12.61 2.62 -19.54
CA PHE A 356 -11.70 3.63 -20.06
C PHE A 356 -10.90 3.11 -21.26
N LYS A 357 -10.27 1.94 -21.13
CA LYS A 357 -9.48 1.33 -22.21
C LYS A 357 -10.34 1.09 -23.47
N ARG A 358 -11.57 0.61 -23.32
CA ARG A 358 -12.49 0.39 -24.44
C ARG A 358 -12.94 1.69 -25.11
N ALA A 359 -13.17 2.75 -24.33
CA ALA A 359 -13.53 4.07 -24.87
C ALA A 359 -12.45 4.63 -25.80
N PHE A 360 -11.17 4.41 -25.48
CA PHE A 360 -10.03 4.83 -26.30
C PHE A 360 -9.55 3.77 -27.31
N LYS A 361 -10.28 2.67 -27.48
CA LYS A 361 -9.92 1.54 -28.38
C LYS A 361 -8.51 0.97 -28.10
N ILE A 362 -8.07 1.02 -26.85
CA ILE A 362 -6.82 0.41 -26.39
C ILE A 362 -7.12 -0.87 -25.58
N LYS A 363 -6.11 -1.73 -25.45
CA LYS A 363 -6.21 -2.97 -24.68
C LYS A 363 -5.58 -2.87 -23.29
N ASP A 364 -4.40 -2.26 -23.24
CA ASP A 364 -3.54 -2.11 -22.07
C ASP A 364 -3.10 -0.63 -22.00
N PHE A 365 -2.86 -0.08 -20.81
CA PHE A 365 -2.46 1.33 -20.66
C PHE A 365 -1.08 1.59 -21.27
N ALA A 366 -0.17 0.62 -21.13
CA ALA A 366 1.17 0.65 -21.69
C ALA A 366 1.72 -0.78 -21.86
N ASN A 367 2.92 -0.88 -22.44
CA ASN A 367 3.70 -2.13 -22.52
C ASN A 367 4.93 -2.06 -21.61
N THR A 368 4.75 -1.55 -20.39
CA THR A 368 5.84 -1.28 -19.43
C THR A 368 6.44 -2.55 -18.87
N ILE A 369 5.60 -3.55 -18.56
CA ILE A 369 6.03 -4.84 -18.03
C ILE A 369 5.83 -5.90 -19.11
N PRO A 370 6.92 -6.50 -19.64
CA PRO A 370 6.84 -7.42 -20.78
C PRO A 370 5.99 -8.65 -20.45
N GLY A 371 4.87 -8.80 -21.15
CA GLY A 371 3.92 -9.90 -20.94
C GLY A 371 2.81 -9.62 -19.91
N HIS A 372 2.89 -8.52 -19.16
CA HIS A 372 1.94 -8.16 -18.09
C HIS A 372 1.18 -6.83 -18.28
N GLY A 373 1.55 -6.01 -19.26
CA GLY A 373 0.83 -4.76 -19.59
C GLY A 373 1.44 -3.52 -18.92
N GLY A 374 0.60 -2.51 -18.66
CA GLY A 374 1.00 -1.29 -17.97
C GLY A 374 1.04 -1.47 -16.45
N ILE A 375 1.69 -0.54 -15.76
CA ILE A 375 1.65 -0.46 -14.29
C ILE A 375 0.23 -0.08 -13.85
N MET A 376 -0.43 0.82 -14.58
CA MET A 376 -1.82 1.23 -14.28
C MET A 376 -2.80 0.05 -14.35
N ASP A 377 -2.55 -0.94 -15.23
CA ASP A 377 -3.36 -2.16 -15.33
C ASP A 377 -3.28 -3.07 -14.08
N ARG A 378 -2.34 -2.83 -13.17
CA ARG A 378 -2.10 -3.63 -11.95
C ARG A 378 -2.59 -2.97 -10.68
N PHE A 379 -2.73 -1.65 -10.70
CA PHE A 379 -3.12 -0.86 -9.54
C PHE A 379 -4.53 -0.27 -9.66
N ASP A 380 -5.28 -0.60 -10.72
CA ASP A 380 -6.63 -0.08 -10.98
C ASP A 380 -7.65 -0.40 -9.86
N CYS A 381 -7.66 -1.63 -9.34
CA CYS A 381 -8.47 -2.03 -8.19
C CYS A 381 -7.92 -1.46 -6.86
N GLN A 382 -6.60 -1.26 -6.76
CA GLN A 382 -5.93 -0.80 -5.54
C GLN A 382 -6.30 0.64 -5.20
N TYR A 383 -6.64 1.47 -6.20
CA TYR A 383 -7.07 2.84 -5.98
C TYR A 383 -8.30 2.94 -5.06
N LEU A 384 -9.34 2.14 -5.31
CA LEU A 384 -10.53 2.16 -4.44
C LEU A 384 -10.22 1.61 -3.05
N MET A 385 -9.37 0.58 -2.98
CA MET A 385 -8.99 -0.04 -1.72
C MET A 385 -8.19 0.90 -0.82
N ALA A 386 -7.29 1.70 -1.40
CA ALA A 386 -6.50 2.69 -0.67
C ALA A 386 -7.36 3.77 -0.02
N THR A 387 -8.30 4.33 -0.79
CA THR A 387 -9.26 5.33 -0.26
C THR A 387 -10.09 4.74 0.86
N PHE A 388 -10.64 3.53 0.65
CA PHE A 388 -11.47 2.89 1.67
C PHE A 388 -10.69 2.62 2.95
N THR A 389 -9.46 2.11 2.84
CA THR A 389 -8.62 1.84 4.01
C THR A 389 -8.39 3.11 4.81
N HIS A 390 -8.08 4.23 4.16
CA HIS A 390 -7.91 5.51 4.86
C HIS A 390 -9.20 5.96 5.55
N VAL A 391 -10.33 5.96 4.84
CA VAL A 391 -11.61 6.37 5.42
C VAL A 391 -12.00 5.47 6.58
N TYR A 392 -11.72 4.17 6.47
CA TYR A 392 -11.98 3.18 7.50
C TYR A 392 -11.14 3.44 8.75
N ILE A 393 -9.83 3.67 8.60
CA ILE A 393 -8.94 4.02 9.72
C ILE A 393 -9.43 5.30 10.41
N ALA A 394 -9.72 6.34 9.63
CA ALA A 394 -10.14 7.62 10.18
C ALA A 394 -11.52 7.60 10.87
N SER A 395 -12.36 6.60 10.60
CA SER A 395 -13.74 6.54 11.13
C SER A 395 -13.94 5.51 12.25
N PHE A 396 -13.17 4.43 12.24
CA PHE A 396 -13.39 3.26 13.11
C PHE A 396 -12.17 2.87 13.94
N VAL A 397 -11.00 3.46 13.69
CA VAL A 397 -9.74 3.08 14.33
C VAL A 397 -9.16 4.23 15.15
N ARG A 398 -9.05 5.42 14.54
CA ARG A 398 -8.79 6.68 15.24
C ARG A 398 -10.08 7.20 15.87
#